data_AF-A0A5N6Y9G9-F1
#
_entry.id   AF-A0A5N6Y9G9-F1
#
_cell.length_a   1.000
_cell.length_b   1.000
_cell.length_c   1.000
_cell.angle_alpha   90.00
_cell.angle_beta   90.00
_cell.angle_gamma   90.00
#
_symmetry.space_group_name_H-M   'P 1'
#
loop_
_entity.id
_entity.type
_entity.pdbx_description
1 polymer ?
#
loop_
_entity_poly.entity_id
_entity_poly.type
_entity_poly.pdbx_seq_one_letter_code
_entity_poly.pdbx_strand_id
1 'polypeptide(L)'
;MEILKATGQRFLAAAGPYSNHQIAESSEENFPEVASRLHEQVAVPSTGLRFMVDTSPMKKILGISFRPLQDSVIETVSSVLEVIFALSRTMFIKF
;
A
#
# COMPACT_ATOMS: atom_id res chain seq x y z
N MET A 1 25.34 -9.72 -2.77
CA MET A 1 26.33 -9.32 -3.79
C MET A 1 26.06 -7.87 -4.13
N GLU A 2 27.08 -7.02 -4.14
CA GLU A 2 26.95 -5.59 -4.40
C GLU A 2 26.77 -5.32 -5.92
N ILE A 3 25.96 -4.32 -6.28
CA ILE A 3 25.70 -3.94 -7.68
C ILE A 3 26.57 -2.74 -8.02
N LEU A 4 27.70 -2.95 -8.69
CA LEU A 4 28.66 -1.88 -9.04
C LEU A 4 28.02 -0.72 -9.81
N LYS A 5 27.01 -0.98 -10.64
CA LYS A 5 26.27 0.06 -11.37
C LYS A 5 25.46 0.99 -10.46
N ALA A 6 25.20 0.61 -9.20
CA ALA A 6 24.46 1.42 -8.24
C ALA A 6 25.34 2.47 -7.53
N THR A 7 26.66 2.37 -7.63
CA THR A 7 27.60 3.28 -6.96
C THR A 7 27.38 4.74 -7.36
N GLY A 8 27.25 5.62 -6.36
CA GLY A 8 27.05 7.06 -6.57
C GLY A 8 25.64 7.46 -7.02
N GLN A 9 24.69 6.53 -7.15
CA GLN A 9 23.32 6.82 -7.57
C GLN A 9 22.36 6.95 -6.38
N ARG A 10 21.34 7.80 -6.54
CA ARG A 10 20.19 7.87 -5.63
C ARG A 10 19.00 7.26 -6.34
N PHE A 11 18.36 6.31 -5.67
CA PHE A 11 17.20 5.62 -6.21
C PHE A 11 15.92 6.11 -5.54
N LEU A 12 14.90 6.39 -6.35
CA LEU A 12 13.59 6.78 -5.86
C LEU A 12 12.72 5.53 -5.70
N ALA A 13 12.41 5.18 -4.45
CA ALA A 13 11.53 4.07 -4.13
C ALA A 13 10.05 4.49 -4.17
N ALA A 14 9.45 4.53 -5.36
CA ALA A 14 8.04 4.84 -5.53
C ALA A 14 7.39 3.96 -6.61
N ALA A 15 6.24 3.37 -6.29
CA ALA A 15 5.48 2.54 -7.22
C ALA A 15 4.60 3.37 -8.17
N GLY A 16 4.18 4.55 -7.72
CA GLY A 16 3.30 5.46 -8.47
C GLY A 16 2.50 6.36 -7.53
N PRO A 17 1.75 7.34 -8.08
CA PRO A 17 0.83 8.14 -7.29
C PRO A 17 -0.37 7.30 -6.85
N TYR A 18 -0.93 7.64 -5.69
CA TYR A 18 -2.16 7.06 -5.17
C TYR A 18 -3.00 8.12 -4.46
N SER A 19 -4.25 7.80 -4.14
CA SER A 19 -5.14 8.64 -3.34
C SER A 19 -5.73 7.88 -2.16
N ASN A 20 -6.20 8.61 -1.15
CA ASN A 20 -6.92 8.02 -0.02
C ASN A 20 -8.20 7.31 -0.48
N HIS A 21 -8.84 7.80 -1.54
CA HIS A 21 -9.99 7.12 -2.15
C HIS A 21 -9.63 5.73 -2.67
N GLN A 22 -8.53 5.58 -3.40
CA GLN A 22 -8.09 4.27 -3.91
C GLN A 22 -7.75 3.28 -2.77
N ILE A 23 -7.21 3.78 -1.65
CA ILE A 23 -6.94 2.95 -0.47
C ILE A 23 -8.26 2.51 0.19
N ALA A 24 -9.21 3.43 0.35
CA ALA A 24 -10.51 3.14 0.95
C ALA A 24 -11.34 2.17 0.08
N GLU A 25 -11.43 2.43 -1.22
CA GLU A 25 -12.04 1.56 -2.23
C GLU A 25 -11.45 0.15 -2.19
N SER A 26 -10.12 0.03 -2.26
CA SER A 26 -9.44 -1.27 -2.14
C SER A 26 -9.72 -1.98 -0.82
N SER A 27 -9.89 -1.25 0.28
CA SER A 27 -10.18 -1.84 1.60
C SER A 27 -11.63 -2.34 1.67
N GLU A 28 -12.58 -1.56 1.17
CA GLU A 28 -14.01 -1.90 1.15
C GLU A 28 -14.30 -3.12 0.27
N GLU A 29 -13.68 -3.20 -0.92
CA GLU A 29 -13.86 -4.32 -1.84
C GLU A 29 -13.37 -5.66 -1.28
N ASN A 30 -12.31 -5.64 -0.46
CA ASN A 30 -11.61 -6.85 0.00
C ASN A 30 -11.95 -7.22 1.45
N PHE A 31 -12.44 -6.27 2.26
CA PHE A 31 -12.80 -6.48 3.66
C PHE A 31 -14.17 -5.84 3.96
N PRO A 32 -15.28 -6.46 3.52
CA PRO A 32 -16.62 -5.90 3.72
C PRO A 32 -16.96 -5.60 5.20
N GLU A 33 -16.34 -6.31 6.13
CA GLU A 33 -16.48 -6.09 7.58
C GLU A 33 -15.91 -4.73 8.05
N VAL A 34 -14.98 -4.12 7.31
CA VAL A 34 -14.46 -2.79 7.64
C VAL A 34 -15.21 -1.66 6.92
N ALA A 35 -16.01 -1.97 5.89
CA ALA A 35 -16.71 -0.99 5.07
C ALA A 35 -17.55 -0.01 5.91
N SER A 36 -18.30 -0.53 6.90
CA SER A 36 -19.13 0.28 7.80
C SER A 36 -18.36 1.25 8.70
N ARG A 37 -17.02 1.10 8.77
CA ARG A 37 -16.12 1.91 9.61
C ARG A 37 -15.30 2.91 8.80
N LEU A 38 -15.41 2.87 7.47
CA LEU A 38 -14.74 3.82 6.59
C LEU A 38 -15.55 5.13 6.52
N HIS A 39 -14.85 6.23 6.26
CA HIS A 39 -15.50 7.51 5.97
C HIS A 39 -16.12 7.48 4.57
N GLU A 40 -17.03 8.41 4.31
CA GLU A 40 -17.58 8.62 2.96
C GLU A 40 -16.45 8.83 1.94
N GLN A 41 -16.54 8.10 0.83
CA GLN A 41 -15.53 8.10 -0.21
C GLN A 41 -15.76 9.24 -1.20
N VAL A 42 -14.81 10.17 -1.28
CA VAL A 42 -14.82 11.23 -2.29
C VAL A 42 -13.81 10.90 -3.37
N ALA A 43 -14.30 10.61 -4.57
CA ALA A 43 -13.46 10.28 -5.71
C ALA A 43 -12.52 11.45 -6.06
N VAL A 44 -11.23 11.14 -6.20
CA VAL A 44 -10.24 12.14 -6.65
C VAL A 44 -10.29 12.23 -8.17
N PRO A 45 -10.57 13.41 -8.77
CA PRO A 45 -10.64 13.55 -10.21
C PRO A 45 -9.37 13.04 -10.91
N SER A 46 -9.56 12.31 -12.00
CA SER A 46 -8.46 11.89 -12.88
C SER A 46 -7.94 13.02 -13.78
N THR A 47 -8.63 14.16 -13.80
CA THR A 47 -8.36 15.29 -14.66
C THR A 47 -7.30 16.22 -14.06
N GLY A 48 -6.05 16.11 -14.50
CA GLY A 48 -5.00 17.05 -14.17
C GLY A 48 -3.60 16.57 -14.53
N LEU A 49 -2.68 17.50 -14.80
CA LEU A 49 -1.24 17.20 -14.89
C LEU A 49 -0.78 16.69 -13.52
N ARG A 50 -0.48 15.39 -13.43
CA ARG A 50 0.17 14.81 -12.26
C ARG A 50 1.68 14.84 -12.49
N PHE A 51 2.43 15.26 -11.47
CA PHE A 51 3.88 15.08 -11.49
C PHE A 51 4.17 13.59 -11.61
N MET A 52 4.83 13.19 -12.70
CA MET A 52 5.33 11.84 -12.87
C MET A 52 6.77 11.77 -12.39
N VAL A 53 7.08 10.69 -11.67
CA VAL A 53 8.43 10.39 -11.23
C VAL A 53 8.98 9.22 -12.04
N ASP A 54 10.22 9.32 -12.53
CA ASP A 54 10.91 8.19 -13.15
C ASP A 54 11.56 7.33 -12.07
N THR A 55 11.00 6.14 -11.87
CA THR A 55 11.53 5.14 -10.93
C THR A 55 12.15 3.96 -11.68
N SER A 56 12.31 4.06 -13.00
CA SER A 56 12.89 3.00 -13.84
C SER A 56 14.31 2.55 -13.46
N PRO A 57 15.18 3.39 -12.84
CA PRO A 57 16.47 2.92 -12.33
C PRO A 57 16.35 1.82 -11.26
N MET A 58 15.29 1.80 -10.46
CA MET A 58 15.04 0.73 -9.47
C MET A 58 14.96 -0.63 -10.16
N LYS A 59 14.20 -0.73 -11.24
CA LYS A 59 14.03 -1.96 -12.00
C LYS A 59 15.27 -2.30 -12.83
N LYS A 60 15.84 -1.32 -13.53
CA LYS A 60 16.93 -1.54 -14.50
C LYS A 60 18.28 -1.82 -13.84
N ILE A 61 18.57 -1.19 -12.69
CA ILE A 61 19.86 -1.29 -12.02
C ILE A 61 19.78 -2.22 -10.81
N LEU A 62 18.74 -2.08 -9.98
CA LEU A 62 18.61 -2.89 -8.76
C LEU A 62 17.80 -4.17 -8.97
N GLY A 63 17.12 -4.34 -10.12
CA GLY A 63 16.23 -5.48 -10.36
C GLY A 63 14.95 -5.45 -9.51
N ILE A 64 14.65 -4.32 -8.85
CA ILE A 64 13.51 -4.20 -7.94
C ILE A 64 12.27 -3.77 -8.73
N SER A 65 11.20 -4.57 -8.62
CA SER A 65 9.87 -4.21 -9.09
C SER A 65 8.96 -3.97 -7.89
N PHE A 66 8.18 -2.90 -7.93
CA PHE A 66 7.24 -2.58 -6.84
C PHE A 66 5.97 -3.41 -6.95
N ARG A 67 5.41 -3.74 -5.79
CA ARG A 67 4.07 -4.33 -5.71
C ARG A 67 3.01 -3.31 -6.11
N PRO A 68 1.90 -3.74 -6.72
CA PRO A 68 0.71 -2.91 -6.89
C PRO A 68 0.24 -2.31 -5.56
N LEU A 69 -0.40 -1.14 -5.63
CA LEU A 69 -1.00 -0.49 -4.46
C LEU A 69 -2.01 -1.41 -3.78
N GLN A 70 -2.90 -2.02 -4.56
CA GLN A 70 -3.97 -2.89 -4.08
C GLN A 70 -3.42 -4.03 -3.23
N ASP A 71 -2.44 -4.80 -3.74
CA ASP A 71 -1.78 -5.87 -2.99
C ASP A 71 -1.18 -5.37 -1.67
N SER A 72 -0.52 -4.20 -1.71
CA SER A 72 0.10 -3.60 -0.52
C SER A 72 -0.95 -3.18 0.52
N VAL A 73 -2.09 -2.66 0.09
CA VAL A 73 -3.22 -2.30 0.96
C VAL A 73 -3.83 -3.55 1.57
N ILE A 74 -4.12 -4.57 0.75
CA ILE A 74 -4.75 -5.82 1.21
C ILE A 74 -3.88 -6.52 2.26
N GLU A 75 -2.60 -6.71 1.97
CA GLU A 75 -1.67 -7.36 2.92
C GLU A 75 -1.57 -6.58 4.23
N THR A 76 -1.53 -5.24 4.15
CA THR A 76 -1.43 -4.38 5.36
C THR A 76 -2.70 -4.45 6.19
N VAL A 77 -3.87 -4.37 5.57
CA VAL A 77 -5.17 -4.44 6.28
C VAL A 77 -5.35 -5.82 6.91
N SER A 78 -5.02 -6.91 6.19
CA SER A 78 -5.04 -8.28 6.75
C SER A 78 -4.17 -8.37 8.00
N SER A 79 -2.92 -7.88 7.92
CA SER A 79 -1.97 -7.90 9.04
C SER A 79 -2.52 -7.15 10.27
N VAL A 80 -3.15 -6.00 10.07
CA VAL A 80 -3.77 -5.22 11.17
C VAL A 80 -4.97 -5.96 11.76
N LEU A 81 -5.85 -6.52 10.93
CA LEU A 81 -7.03 -7.25 11.38
C LEU A 81 -6.65 -8.51 12.16
N GLU A 82 -5.65 -9.25 11.69
CA GLU A 82 -5.11 -10.43 12.38
C GLU A 82 -4.67 -10.09 13.81
N VAL A 83 -3.94 -8.97 13.99
CA VAL A 83 -3.51 -8.50 15.31
C VAL A 83 -4.71 -8.11 16.18
N ILE A 84 -5.68 -7.37 15.63
CA ILE A 84 -6.89 -6.97 16.37
C ILE A 84 -7.69 -8.18 16.84
N PHE A 85 -7.87 -9.18 15.97
CA PHE A 85 -8.59 -10.40 16.30
C PHE A 85 -7.84 -11.26 17.33
N ALA A 86 -6.50 -11.35 17.23
CA ALA A 86 -5.67 -12.04 18.23
C ALA A 86 -5.76 -11.38 19.61
N LEU A 87 -5.72 -10.04 19.67
CA LEU A 87 -5.86 -9.28 20.92
C LEU A 87 -7.24 -9.47 21.55
N SER A 88 -8.29 -9.48 20.73
CA SER A 88 -9.66 -9.70 21.19
C SER A 88 -9.79 -11.08 21.84
N ARG A 89 -9.29 -12.14 21.19
CA ARG A 89 -9.29 -13.51 21.75
C ARG A 89 -8.52 -13.61 23.07
N THR A 90 -7.38 -12.93 23.18
CA THR A 90 -6.55 -12.98 24.41
C THR A 90 -7.21 -12.24 25.58
N MET A 91 -7.99 -11.20 25.30
CA MET A 91 -8.67 -10.41 26.33
C MET A 91 -9.91 -11.14 26.90
N PHE A 92 -10.57 -12.00 26.12
CA PHE A 92 -11.74 -12.78 26.56
C PHE A 92 -11.41 -14.08 27.32
N ILE A 93 -10.14 -14.47 27.48
CA ILE A 93 -9.73 -15.71 28.21
C ILE A 93 -9.25 -15.40 29.65
N LYS A 94 -9.51 -14.19 30.16
CA LYS A 94 -9.24 -13.85 31.58
C LYS A 94 -10.54 -13.65 32.36
N PHE A 95 -11.30 -14.71 32.61
CA PHE A 95 -12.22 -14.83 33.77
C PHE A 95 -12.40 -16.31 34.13
#